data_AF-A0A7W1DAW9-F1
#
_entry.id   AF-A0A7W1DAW9-F1
#
_cell.length_a   1.000
_cell.length_b   1.000
_cell.length_c   1.000
_cell.angle_alpha   90.00
_cell.angle_beta   90.00
_cell.angle_gamma   90.00
#
_symmetry.space_group_name_H-M   'P 1'
#
loop_
_entity.id
_entity.type
_entity.pdbx_description
1 polymer ?
#
loop_
_entity_poly.entity_id
_entity_poly.type
_entity_poly.pdbx_seq_one_letter_code
_entity_poly.pdbx_strand_id
1 'polypeptide(L)'
;MKVKNYFTATATVVFAVSLFILMGLSSVKAADDYVALYRLYNAQSRAHLYTSKCDERDNAVRGGGFVYENIAGYVASRQMRRTVPLYRLLLSNGAHFYTTDFREMTNLSQTAGNRSEGIVGYVANTRMKNTVPFYRLASSDRHFYTTNEQEKNSYLQTPGNRLEGITGYIWTSGSNRCDNSPPISGSFPVIYAQANFQGPAEAIERDFAGSRDWEGSPHRIRSIRVPQGWFLVLYDKRNFRGKSYNLNADWTPQPGDYWYGRIKSIKVYRGNPPIQPR
;
A
#
# COMPACT_ATOMS: atom_id res chain seq x y z
N MET A 1 -47.02 -57.68 -58.82
CA MET A 1 -46.22 -58.94 -58.81
C MET A 1 -45.55 -59.07 -57.44
N LYS A 2 -45.29 -60.31 -57.01
CA LYS A 2 -45.16 -60.80 -55.61
C LYS A 2 -44.16 -60.11 -54.67
N VAL A 3 -44.64 -60.04 -53.42
CA VAL A 3 -44.01 -60.03 -52.08
C VAL A 3 -42.61 -60.64 -51.98
N LYS A 4 -41.77 -60.07 -51.08
CA LYS A 4 -41.10 -60.81 -50.00
C LYS A 4 -40.68 -59.88 -48.84
N ASN A 5 -41.28 -60.12 -47.68
CA ASN A 5 -40.84 -59.67 -46.37
C ASN A 5 -39.61 -60.45 -45.93
N TYR A 6 -38.70 -59.84 -45.16
CA TYR A 6 -38.11 -60.49 -43.97
C TYR A 6 -37.84 -59.47 -42.86
N PHE A 7 -38.23 -59.92 -41.66
CA PHE A 7 -38.14 -59.35 -40.32
C PHE A 7 -36.68 -59.40 -39.79
N THR A 8 -36.23 -58.41 -39.00
CA THR A 8 -35.93 -58.53 -37.55
C THR A 8 -34.98 -57.43 -37.00
N ALA A 9 -35.40 -56.87 -35.86
CA ALA A 9 -34.62 -56.55 -34.64
C ALA A 9 -33.68 -55.30 -34.54
N THR A 10 -34.21 -54.31 -33.81
CA THR A 10 -33.63 -53.57 -32.66
C THR A 10 -32.22 -52.97 -32.71
N ALA A 11 -32.12 -51.66 -32.49
CA ALA A 11 -31.28 -51.06 -31.44
C ALA A 11 -31.62 -49.57 -31.25
N THR A 12 -32.15 -49.24 -30.09
CA THR A 12 -32.27 -47.87 -29.55
C THR A 12 -30.87 -47.37 -29.21
N VAL A 13 -30.45 -46.22 -29.76
CA VAL A 13 -29.37 -45.44 -29.15
C VAL A 13 -29.72 -43.95 -29.23
N VAL A 14 -30.12 -43.41 -28.09
CA VAL A 14 -30.20 -41.97 -27.83
C VAL A 14 -28.78 -41.51 -27.55
N PHE A 15 -28.13 -40.80 -28.47
CA PHE A 15 -26.91 -40.05 -28.16
C PHE A 15 -27.28 -38.61 -27.84
N ALA A 16 -27.47 -38.34 -26.55
CA ALA A 16 -27.34 -37.00 -26.01
C ALA A 16 -25.86 -36.61 -26.03
N VAL A 17 -25.51 -35.56 -26.77
CA VAL A 17 -24.26 -34.82 -26.52
C VAL A 17 -24.62 -33.35 -26.51
N SER A 18 -25.20 -32.90 -25.39
CA SER A 18 -25.22 -31.49 -25.03
C SER A 18 -23.80 -31.08 -24.67
N LEU A 19 -23.05 -30.61 -25.66
CA LEU A 19 -21.74 -30.01 -25.45
C LEU A 19 -21.95 -28.62 -24.82
N PHE A 20 -22.07 -28.56 -23.50
CA PHE A 20 -21.87 -27.34 -22.73
C PHE A 20 -20.39 -26.95 -22.83
N ILE A 21 -20.04 -26.13 -23.81
CA ILE A 21 -18.76 -25.42 -23.80
C ILE A 21 -18.88 -24.39 -22.68
N LEU A 22 -18.41 -24.78 -21.49
CA LEU A 22 -18.16 -23.86 -20.40
C LEU A 22 -16.97 -22.99 -20.81
N MET A 23 -17.23 -21.94 -21.60
CA MET A 23 -16.26 -20.86 -21.77
C MET A 23 -16.08 -20.24 -20.39
N GLY A 24 -15.00 -20.64 -19.71
CA GLY A 24 -14.56 -19.99 -18.50
C GLY A 24 -14.36 -18.52 -18.79
N LEU A 25 -15.30 -17.69 -18.33
CA LEU A 25 -15.07 -16.27 -18.15
C LEU A 25 -14.01 -16.15 -17.05
N SER A 26 -12.74 -16.25 -17.43
CA SER A 26 -11.68 -15.73 -16.59
C SER A 26 -11.94 -14.24 -16.47
N SER A 27 -12.42 -13.81 -15.31
CA SER A 27 -12.45 -12.39 -14.96
C SER A 27 -11.03 -11.86 -15.08
N VAL A 28 -10.70 -11.19 -16.18
CA VAL A 28 -9.47 -10.41 -16.28
C VAL A 28 -9.62 -9.33 -15.20
N LYS A 29 -8.89 -9.49 -14.09
CA LYS A 29 -8.83 -8.48 -13.03
C LYS A 29 -8.45 -7.17 -13.72
N ALA A 30 -9.34 -6.19 -13.71
CA ALA A 30 -9.06 -4.88 -14.28
C ALA A 30 -7.75 -4.36 -13.68
N ALA A 31 -6.80 -3.94 -14.52
CA ALA A 31 -5.58 -3.33 -14.02
C ALA A 31 -5.98 -2.06 -13.26
N ASP A 32 -5.66 -2.01 -11.96
CA ASP A 32 -5.96 -0.82 -11.17
C ASP A 32 -5.29 0.40 -11.81
N ASP A 33 -6.09 1.40 -12.20
CA ASP A 33 -5.56 2.59 -12.86
C ASP A 33 -4.56 3.34 -11.97
N TYR A 34 -4.78 3.33 -10.65
CA TYR A 34 -3.90 3.93 -9.65
C TYR A 34 -3.43 2.89 -8.62
N VAL A 35 -2.11 2.89 -8.37
CA VAL A 35 -1.45 1.99 -7.42
C VAL A 35 -0.75 2.77 -6.34
N ALA A 36 -0.65 2.17 -5.14
CA ALA A 36 0.01 2.80 -4.01
C ALA A 36 1.48 3.16 -4.31
N LEU A 37 1.89 4.33 -3.86
CA LEU A 37 3.28 4.79 -3.78
C LEU A 37 3.72 4.69 -2.33
N TYR A 38 4.42 3.62 -1.99
CA TYR A 38 4.92 3.35 -0.64
C TYR A 38 6.10 4.27 -0.33
N ARG A 39 6.11 4.83 0.88
CA ARG A 39 7.23 5.59 1.45
C ARG A 39 7.94 4.72 2.49
N LEU A 40 9.25 4.59 2.35
CA LEU A 40 10.11 3.90 3.30
C LEU A 40 11.27 4.80 3.70
N TYR A 41 11.77 4.61 4.91
CA TYR A 41 12.89 5.37 5.47
C TYR A 41 13.95 4.45 6.07
N ASN A 42 15.22 4.70 5.73
CA ASN A 42 16.35 4.04 6.36
C ASN A 42 17.07 5.06 7.25
N ALA A 43 17.02 4.85 8.57
CA ALA A 43 17.56 5.79 9.56
C ALA A 43 19.09 5.92 9.54
N GLN A 44 19.81 4.84 9.21
CA GLN A 44 21.27 4.83 9.16
C GLN A 44 21.79 5.68 7.99
N SER A 45 21.23 5.47 6.81
CA SER A 45 21.58 6.24 5.61
C SER A 45 20.82 7.56 5.49
N ARG A 46 19.79 7.78 6.33
CA ARG A 46 18.81 8.88 6.26
C ARG A 46 18.09 8.98 4.90
N ALA A 47 17.97 7.86 4.18
CA ALA A 47 17.41 7.81 2.83
C ALA A 47 15.93 7.48 2.85
N HIS A 48 15.16 8.16 1.99
CA HIS A 48 13.82 7.76 1.66
C HIS A 48 13.81 6.95 0.36
N LEU A 49 12.89 5.99 0.28
CA LEU A 49 12.55 5.23 -0.92
C LEU A 49 11.05 5.39 -1.16
N TYR A 50 10.69 5.78 -2.38
CA TYR A 50 9.32 5.80 -2.88
C TYR A 50 9.21 4.78 -4.00
N THR A 51 8.31 3.83 -3.84
CA THR A 51 8.13 2.74 -4.82
C THR A 51 6.66 2.36 -4.96
N SER A 52 6.27 1.96 -6.16
CA SER A 52 4.98 1.33 -6.44
C SER A 52 5.09 -0.19 -6.59
N LYS A 53 6.30 -0.75 -6.46
CA LYS A 53 6.58 -2.17 -6.66
C LYS A 53 6.62 -2.90 -5.32
N CYS A 54 5.81 -3.96 -5.21
CA CYS A 54 5.72 -4.77 -3.99
C CYS A 54 7.05 -5.42 -3.63
N ASP A 55 7.68 -6.09 -4.59
CA ASP A 55 8.93 -6.79 -4.34
C ASP A 55 10.05 -5.85 -3.90
N GLU A 56 10.07 -4.62 -4.42
CA GLU A 56 11.07 -3.62 -4.03
C GLU A 56 10.84 -3.13 -2.60
N ARG A 57 9.60 -2.78 -2.25
CA ARG A 57 9.22 -2.45 -0.87
C ARG A 57 9.64 -3.57 0.08
N ASP A 58 9.28 -4.80 -0.26
CA ASP A 58 9.48 -5.95 0.61
C ASP A 58 10.96 -6.33 0.75
N ASN A 59 11.75 -6.23 -0.33
CA ASN A 59 13.18 -6.48 -0.28
C ASN A 59 13.92 -5.36 0.49
N ALA A 60 13.50 -4.10 0.32
CA ALA A 60 14.07 -2.98 1.08
C ALA A 60 13.85 -3.14 2.59
N VAL A 61 12.68 -3.65 3.00
CA VAL A 61 12.37 -3.97 4.41
C VAL A 61 13.16 -5.18 4.90
N ARG A 62 13.18 -6.28 4.13
CA ARG A 62 13.78 -7.56 4.58
C ARG A 62 15.31 -7.50 4.69
N GLY A 63 15.97 -6.78 3.79
CA GLY A 63 17.43 -6.79 3.69
C GLY A 63 18.09 -5.43 3.43
N GLY A 64 17.31 -4.37 3.19
CA GLY A 64 17.83 -3.03 2.88
C GLY A 64 17.90 -2.07 4.08
N GLY A 65 17.46 -2.50 5.26
CA GLY A 65 17.41 -1.64 6.46
C GLY A 65 16.40 -0.50 6.38
N PHE A 66 15.47 -0.55 5.42
CA PHE A 66 14.38 0.40 5.32
C PHE A 66 13.22 -0.01 6.22
N VAL A 67 12.58 0.97 6.84
CA VAL A 67 11.32 0.83 7.56
C VAL A 67 10.22 1.39 6.69
N TYR A 68 9.17 0.62 6.48
CA TYR A 68 7.96 1.11 5.83
C TYR A 68 7.28 2.15 6.71
N GLU A 69 7.02 3.35 6.16
CA GLU A 69 6.36 4.43 6.90
C GLU A 69 4.86 4.48 6.59
N ASN A 70 4.50 4.66 5.32
CA ASN A 70 3.11 4.83 4.88
C ASN A 70 2.95 4.69 3.35
N ILE A 71 1.71 4.85 2.88
CA ILE A 71 1.41 5.15 1.48
C ILE A 71 1.45 6.68 1.33
N ALA A 72 2.42 7.21 0.59
CA ALA A 72 2.53 8.65 0.33
C ALA A 72 1.34 9.18 -0.50
N GLY A 73 0.78 8.32 -1.35
CA GLY A 73 -0.37 8.54 -2.20
C GLY A 73 -0.46 7.45 -3.26
N TYR A 74 -1.17 7.70 -4.35
CA TYR A 74 -1.34 6.76 -5.45
C TYR A 74 -0.89 7.36 -6.77
N VAL A 75 -0.21 6.56 -7.59
CA VAL A 75 0.29 6.95 -8.92
C VAL A 75 -0.38 6.10 -9.98
N ALA A 76 -0.60 6.63 -11.17
CA ALA A 76 -1.13 5.84 -12.26
C ALA A 76 -0.13 4.75 -12.66
N SER A 77 -0.62 3.51 -12.85
CA SER A 77 0.23 2.35 -13.16
C SER A 77 0.68 2.31 -14.63
N ARG A 78 0.05 3.14 -15.47
CA ARG A 78 0.33 3.31 -16.89
C ARG A 78 0.12 4.78 -17.27
N GLN A 79 0.69 5.21 -18.40
CA GLN A 79 0.48 6.56 -18.87
C GLN A 79 -0.99 6.77 -19.26
N MET A 80 -1.59 7.79 -18.66
CA MET A 80 -2.96 8.24 -18.92
C MET A 80 -2.95 9.72 -19.33
N ARG A 81 -4.07 10.20 -19.87
CA ARG A 81 -4.25 11.62 -20.21
C ARG A 81 -3.96 12.50 -18.98
N ARG A 82 -3.19 13.58 -19.17
CA ARG A 82 -2.73 14.53 -18.13
C ARG A 82 -1.80 13.93 -17.07
N THR A 83 -1.16 12.81 -17.37
CA THR A 83 -0.12 12.23 -16.52
C THR A 83 1.25 12.30 -17.19
N VAL A 84 2.28 12.40 -16.36
CA VAL A 84 3.69 12.40 -16.76
C VAL A 84 4.44 11.36 -15.93
N PRO A 85 5.48 10.73 -16.47
CA PRO A 85 6.29 9.76 -15.73
C PRO A 85 6.98 10.43 -14.53
N LEU A 86 6.99 9.72 -13.40
CA LEU A 86 7.84 10.00 -12.25
C LEU A 86 9.09 9.13 -12.35
N TYR A 87 10.18 9.73 -12.81
CA TYR A 87 11.47 9.08 -12.88
C TYR A 87 12.10 8.99 -11.50
N ARG A 88 12.86 7.92 -11.25
CA ARG A 88 13.71 7.77 -10.07
C ARG A 88 15.16 7.56 -10.49
N LEU A 89 16.08 8.18 -9.76
CA LEU A 89 17.50 7.93 -9.85
C LEU A 89 18.06 7.58 -8.48
N LEU A 90 19.07 6.72 -8.45
CA LEU A 90 19.98 6.55 -7.32
C LEU A 90 21.20 7.45 -7.57
N LEU A 91 21.45 8.39 -6.67
CA LEU A 91 22.59 9.28 -6.74
C LEU A 91 23.84 8.60 -6.15
N SER A 92 25.03 9.09 -6.52
CA SER A 92 26.32 8.57 -6.06
C SER A 92 26.49 8.62 -4.53
N ASN A 93 25.78 9.52 -3.85
CA ASN A 93 25.74 9.62 -2.39
C ASN A 93 24.71 8.67 -1.73
N GLY A 94 24.07 7.79 -2.50
CA GLY A 94 23.08 6.82 -2.02
C GLY A 94 21.68 7.39 -1.81
N ALA A 95 21.43 8.68 -2.09
CA ALA A 95 20.09 9.26 -2.02
C ALA A 95 19.28 8.94 -3.28
N HIS A 96 17.97 8.74 -3.12
CA HIS A 96 17.07 8.67 -4.26
C HIS A 96 16.60 10.08 -4.67
N PHE A 97 16.54 10.31 -5.98
CA PHE A 97 16.03 11.53 -6.60
C PHE A 97 14.82 11.20 -7.46
N TYR A 98 13.79 12.06 -7.42
CA TYR A 98 12.55 11.87 -8.17
C TYR A 98 12.21 13.12 -8.96
N THR A 99 11.85 12.93 -10.23
CA THR A 99 11.50 14.05 -11.10
C THR A 99 10.53 13.65 -12.19
N THR A 100 9.75 14.62 -12.64
CA THR A 100 8.94 14.53 -13.85
C THR A 100 9.60 15.21 -15.05
N ASP A 101 10.71 15.91 -14.84
CA ASP A 101 11.51 16.52 -15.90
C ASP A 101 12.48 15.49 -16.49
N PHE A 102 12.22 15.12 -17.75
CA PHE A 102 13.08 14.20 -18.48
C PHE A 102 14.51 14.73 -18.65
N ARG A 103 14.70 16.05 -18.83
CA ARG A 103 16.03 16.65 -18.98
C ARG A 103 16.82 16.59 -17.69
N GLU A 104 16.17 16.84 -16.56
CA GLU A 104 16.79 16.72 -15.23
C GLU A 104 17.23 15.27 -14.98
N MET A 105 16.37 14.30 -15.29
CA MET A 105 16.71 12.88 -15.21
C MET A 105 17.89 12.52 -16.10
N THR A 106 17.90 12.93 -17.38
CA THR A 106 19.00 12.60 -18.29
C THR A 106 20.32 13.23 -17.87
N ASN A 107 20.31 14.50 -17.44
CA ASN A 107 21.51 15.21 -17.00
C ASN A 107 22.10 14.58 -15.74
N LEU A 108 21.26 14.25 -14.76
CA LEU A 108 21.71 13.57 -13.54
C LEU A 108 22.23 12.15 -13.84
N SER A 109 21.63 11.44 -14.79
CA SER A 109 22.07 10.10 -15.20
C SER A 109 23.45 10.09 -15.87
N GLN A 110 23.89 11.21 -16.44
CA GLN A 110 25.21 11.36 -17.04
C GLN A 110 26.30 11.69 -16.01
N THR A 111 25.92 12.04 -14.78
CA THR A 111 26.88 12.33 -13.71
C THR A 111 27.47 11.02 -13.19
N ALA A 112 28.80 10.97 -13.05
CA ALA A 112 29.50 9.77 -12.60
C ALA A 112 28.96 9.24 -11.25
N GLY A 113 28.64 7.95 -11.21
CA GLY A 113 28.11 7.27 -10.02
C GLY A 113 26.59 7.38 -9.83
N ASN A 114 25.89 8.24 -10.58
CA ASN A 114 24.43 8.26 -10.58
C ASN A 114 23.89 7.15 -11.51
N ARG A 115 22.70 6.64 -11.18
CA ARG A 115 22.02 5.61 -11.96
C ARG A 115 20.54 5.93 -12.10
N SER A 116 20.04 5.97 -13.32
CA SER A 116 18.59 5.97 -13.56
C SER A 116 18.00 4.61 -13.19
N GLU A 117 16.92 4.61 -12.42
CA GLU A 117 16.20 3.40 -11.98
C GLU A 117 14.84 3.25 -12.67
N GLY A 118 14.56 4.12 -13.64
CA GLY A 118 13.37 4.09 -14.47
C GLY A 118 12.17 4.81 -13.87
N ILE A 119 10.97 4.40 -14.32
CA ILE A 119 9.70 5.03 -13.97
C ILE A 119 9.09 4.30 -12.76
N VAL A 120 8.78 5.07 -11.71
CA VAL A 120 8.08 4.55 -10.51
C VAL A 120 6.57 4.52 -10.73
N GLY A 121 6.04 5.43 -11.55
CA GLY A 121 4.64 5.51 -11.92
C GLY A 121 4.38 6.80 -12.68
N TYR A 122 3.10 7.13 -12.91
CA TYR A 122 2.71 8.34 -13.60
C TYR A 122 1.90 9.26 -12.67
N VAL A 123 2.29 10.52 -12.57
CA VAL A 123 1.67 11.52 -11.70
C VAL A 123 0.91 12.54 -12.55
N ALA A 124 -0.14 13.15 -12.01
CA ALA A 124 -0.83 14.21 -12.72
C ALA A 124 0.07 15.46 -12.81
N ASN A 125 0.21 16.03 -14.01
CA ASN A 125 1.04 17.21 -14.25
C ASN A 125 0.36 18.54 -13.87
N THR A 126 -0.93 18.47 -13.51
CA THR A 126 -1.77 19.59 -13.07
C THR A 126 -2.71 19.09 -12.00
N ARG A 127 -3.18 19.98 -11.12
CA ARG A 127 -4.14 19.60 -10.07
C ARG A 127 -5.41 19.02 -10.69
N MET A 128 -5.77 17.82 -10.27
CA MET A 128 -6.98 17.11 -10.68
C MET A 128 -7.85 16.79 -9.46
N LYS A 129 -9.11 16.38 -9.69
CA LYS A 129 -9.99 15.88 -8.63
C LYS A 129 -9.31 14.70 -7.91
N ASN A 130 -9.41 14.67 -6.58
CA ASN A 130 -8.83 13.64 -5.71
C ASN A 130 -7.31 13.52 -5.81
N THR A 131 -6.60 14.61 -6.12
CA THR A 131 -5.14 14.65 -6.10
C THR A 131 -4.63 15.68 -5.09
N VAL A 132 -3.46 15.40 -4.52
CA VAL A 132 -2.71 16.27 -3.62
C VAL A 132 -1.31 16.54 -4.19
N PRO A 133 -0.71 17.70 -3.91
CA PRO A 133 0.64 18.01 -4.38
C PRO A 133 1.67 17.09 -3.73
N PHE A 134 2.61 16.60 -4.53
CA PHE A 134 3.80 15.87 -4.06
C PHE A 134 5.00 16.81 -4.12
N TYR A 135 5.26 17.46 -3.00
CA TYR A 135 6.29 18.49 -2.87
C TYR A 135 7.68 17.89 -2.99
N ARG A 136 8.61 18.61 -3.63
CA ARG A 136 10.05 18.35 -3.60
C ARG A 136 10.71 19.41 -2.74
N LEU A 137 11.41 18.97 -1.72
CA LEU A 137 12.23 19.80 -0.85
C LEU A 137 13.68 19.37 -0.99
N ALA A 138 14.61 20.28 -0.75
CA ALA A 138 16.04 20.03 -0.85
C ALA A 138 16.80 20.55 0.36
N SER A 139 17.83 19.79 0.76
CA SER A 139 18.91 20.22 1.66
C SER A 139 20.21 20.39 0.85
N SER A 140 21.36 20.47 1.53
CA SER A 140 22.69 20.53 0.91
C SER A 140 22.99 19.36 -0.04
N ASP A 141 22.52 18.16 0.29
CA ASP A 141 22.96 16.91 -0.32
C ASP A 141 21.82 15.93 -0.61
N ARG A 142 20.58 16.28 -0.27
CA ARG A 142 19.43 15.35 -0.37
C ARG A 142 18.17 16.05 -0.81
N HIS A 143 17.25 15.23 -1.30
CA HIS A 143 15.89 15.63 -1.60
C HIS A 143 14.92 14.88 -0.69
N PHE A 144 13.85 15.56 -0.33
CA PHE A 144 12.78 15.04 0.51
C PHE A 144 11.44 15.28 -0.19
N TYR A 145 10.53 14.30 -0.14
CA TYR A 145 9.27 14.37 -0.87
C TYR A 145 8.09 14.09 0.04
N THR A 146 7.07 14.94 -0.01
CA THR A 146 5.91 14.75 0.87
C THR A 146 4.63 15.31 0.27
N THR A 147 3.52 14.72 0.65
CA THR A 147 2.17 15.28 0.47
C THR A 147 1.67 15.99 1.72
N ASN A 148 2.37 15.82 2.86
CA ASN A 148 2.00 16.39 4.14
C ASN A 148 2.52 17.83 4.24
N GLU A 149 1.60 18.77 4.42
CA GLU A 149 1.90 20.19 4.48
C GLU A 149 2.63 20.58 5.77
N GLN A 150 2.33 19.94 6.89
CA GLN A 150 3.04 20.13 8.14
C GLN A 150 4.49 19.65 8.04
N GLU A 151 4.74 18.48 7.46
CA GLU A 151 6.08 17.92 7.25
C GLU A 151 6.93 18.81 6.34
N LYS A 152 6.34 19.31 5.24
CA LYS A 152 6.92 20.35 4.39
C LYS A 152 7.29 21.58 5.21
N ASN A 153 6.35 22.13 5.97
CA ASN A 153 6.57 23.36 6.74
C ASN A 153 7.64 23.18 7.84
N SER A 154 7.66 22.04 8.53
CA SER A 154 8.68 21.71 9.52
C SER A 154 10.06 21.54 8.89
N TYR A 155 10.16 20.91 7.73
CA TYR A 155 11.42 20.77 7.00
C TYR A 155 12.01 22.13 6.61
N LEU A 156 11.16 23.09 6.24
CA LEU A 156 11.55 24.46 5.88
C LEU A 156 11.98 25.33 7.07
N GLN A 157 11.75 24.91 8.32
CA GLN A 157 12.28 25.61 9.49
C GLN A 157 13.78 25.37 9.70
N THR A 158 14.37 24.39 9.02
CA THR A 158 15.80 24.08 9.13
C THR A 158 16.60 25.00 8.19
N PRO A 159 17.61 25.75 8.68
CA PRO A 159 18.45 26.60 7.83
C PRO A 159 19.09 25.83 6.67
N GLY A 160 19.04 26.41 5.47
CA GLY A 160 19.58 25.82 4.24
C GLY A 160 18.62 24.88 3.50
N ASN A 161 17.52 24.45 4.12
CA ASN A 161 16.48 23.70 3.44
C ASN A 161 15.60 24.63 2.60
N ARG A 162 15.14 24.13 1.45
CA ARG A 162 14.28 24.90 0.53
C ARG A 162 13.19 24.04 -0.11
N LEU A 163 12.09 24.68 -0.48
CA LEU A 163 11.07 24.09 -1.35
C LEU A 163 11.51 24.29 -2.79
N GLU A 164 11.61 23.21 -3.56
CA GLU A 164 11.93 23.28 -4.99
C GLU A 164 10.68 23.26 -5.87
N GLY A 165 9.53 22.88 -5.30
CA GLY A 165 8.24 22.99 -5.95
C GLY A 165 7.38 21.74 -5.80
N ILE A 166 6.48 21.54 -6.77
CA ILE A 166 5.58 20.39 -6.83
C ILE A 166 6.10 19.48 -7.94
N THR A 167 6.56 18.28 -7.57
CA THR A 167 7.02 17.26 -8.54
C THR A 167 5.88 16.80 -9.44
N GLY A 168 4.67 16.73 -8.89
CA GLY A 168 3.43 16.40 -9.55
C GLY A 168 2.29 16.29 -8.54
N TYR A 169 1.12 15.88 -8.99
CA TYR A 169 -0.03 15.61 -8.13
C TYR A 169 -0.33 14.12 -8.10
N ILE A 170 -0.41 13.54 -6.91
CA ILE A 170 -0.69 12.12 -6.71
C ILE A 170 -2.09 11.92 -6.13
N TRP A 171 -2.74 10.82 -6.50
CA TRP A 171 -4.11 10.54 -6.08
C TRP A 171 -4.17 10.19 -4.60
N THR A 172 -5.29 10.53 -3.95
CA THR A 172 -5.54 10.23 -2.53
C THR A 172 -6.17 8.85 -2.30
N SER A 173 -6.61 8.19 -3.37
CA SER A 173 -7.15 6.84 -3.35
C SER A 173 -6.73 6.04 -4.59
N GLY A 174 -6.67 4.73 -4.43
CA GLY A 174 -6.31 3.76 -5.46
C GLY A 174 -6.17 2.38 -4.84
N SER A 175 -5.57 1.46 -5.56
CA SER A 175 -5.42 0.08 -5.11
C SER A 175 -4.04 -0.14 -4.48
N ASN A 176 -4.04 -0.64 -3.26
CA ASN A 176 -2.84 -1.23 -2.68
C ASN A 176 -2.72 -2.67 -3.21
N ARG A 177 -1.77 -2.91 -4.12
CA ARG A 177 -1.62 -4.23 -4.77
C ARG A 177 -0.87 -5.23 -3.90
N CYS A 178 0.05 -4.73 -3.08
CA CYS A 178 0.87 -5.55 -2.18
C CYS A 178 0.11 -6.05 -0.95
N ASP A 179 -1.16 -5.66 -0.87
CA ASP A 179 -2.15 -6.00 0.11
C ASP A 179 -2.92 -7.29 -0.25
N ASN A 180 -2.72 -7.81 -1.48
CA ASN A 180 -3.11 -9.16 -1.92
C ASN A 180 -1.99 -10.20 -1.68
N SER A 181 -0.87 -9.79 -1.10
CA SER A 181 0.17 -10.67 -0.60
C SER A 181 0.23 -10.48 0.92
N PRO A 182 0.18 -11.56 1.73
CA PRO A 182 0.29 -11.43 3.18
C PRO A 182 1.56 -10.63 3.53
N PRO A 183 1.49 -9.68 4.47
CA PRO A 183 2.64 -8.85 4.80
C PRO A 183 3.80 -9.73 5.27
N ILE A 184 4.95 -9.60 4.61
CA ILE A 184 6.12 -10.44 4.86
C ILE A 184 6.68 -10.10 6.25
N SER A 185 6.97 -11.16 7.00
CA SER A 185 7.59 -11.19 8.34
C SER A 185 8.58 -10.05 8.56
N GLY A 186 8.24 -9.12 9.46
CA GLY A 186 9.10 -8.02 9.89
C GLY A 186 8.46 -6.63 9.90
N SER A 187 7.40 -6.41 9.13
CA SER A 187 6.64 -5.15 9.14
C SER A 187 5.78 -5.04 10.41
N PHE A 188 5.58 -3.84 10.97
CA PHE A 188 4.67 -3.63 12.12
C PHE A 188 3.20 -3.85 11.72
N PRO A 189 2.29 -4.18 12.67
CA PRO A 189 0.86 -4.16 12.41
C PRO A 189 0.39 -2.78 11.96
N VAL A 190 -0.61 -2.70 11.08
CA VAL A 190 -1.12 -1.42 10.55
C VAL A 190 -2.61 -1.32 10.83
N ILE A 191 -3.04 -0.22 11.46
CA ILE A 191 -4.46 0.10 11.71
C ILE A 191 -5.00 0.98 10.61
N TYR A 192 -6.29 0.81 10.31
CA TYR A 192 -7.00 1.57 9.28
C TYR A 192 -8.30 2.15 9.83
N ALA A 193 -8.59 3.40 9.43
CA ALA A 193 -9.80 4.11 9.82
C ALA A 193 -11.07 3.60 9.10
N GLN A 194 -10.93 2.83 8.01
CA GLN A 194 -12.03 2.21 7.27
C GLN A 194 -11.91 0.68 7.25
N ALA A 195 -12.99 0.01 6.87
CA ALA A 195 -13.00 -1.44 6.68
C ALA A 195 -12.14 -1.84 5.47
N ASN A 196 -11.79 -3.12 5.37
CA ASN A 196 -11.07 -3.70 4.23
C ASN A 196 -9.73 -3.01 3.93
N PHE A 197 -9.03 -2.54 4.96
CA PHE A 197 -7.68 -1.96 4.91
C PHE A 197 -7.60 -0.67 4.08
N GLN A 198 -8.60 0.20 4.21
CA GLN A 198 -8.72 1.44 3.45
C GLN A 198 -8.66 2.70 4.33
N GLY A 199 -8.42 3.83 3.67
CA GLY A 199 -8.40 5.16 4.29
C GLY A 199 -7.14 5.45 5.09
N PRO A 200 -7.16 6.48 5.96
CA PRO A 200 -6.04 6.82 6.83
C PRO A 200 -5.55 5.61 7.63
N ALA A 201 -4.23 5.44 7.72
CA ALA A 201 -3.60 4.29 8.33
C ALA A 201 -2.35 4.67 9.14
N GLU A 202 -2.04 3.87 10.16
CA GLU A 202 -0.89 4.03 11.05
C GLU A 202 -0.22 2.67 11.31
N ALA A 203 1.10 2.62 11.29
CA ALA A 203 1.84 1.49 11.83
C ALA A 203 1.84 1.53 13.37
N ILE A 204 1.46 0.42 14.02
CA ILE A 204 1.56 0.29 15.47
C ILE A 204 2.93 -0.29 15.84
N GLU A 205 3.89 0.58 16.10
CA GLU A 205 5.26 0.17 16.46
C GLU A 205 5.42 -0.27 17.92
N ARG A 206 4.51 0.18 18.79
CA ARG A 206 4.54 -0.03 20.24
C ARG A 206 3.13 -0.07 20.80
N ASP A 207 2.99 -0.48 22.06
CA ASP A 207 1.71 -0.45 22.76
C ASP A 207 1.00 0.91 22.61
N PHE A 208 -0.23 0.86 22.11
CA PHE A 208 -1.09 2.03 21.95
C PHE A 208 -2.03 2.11 23.14
N ALA A 209 -1.69 2.93 24.13
CA ALA A 209 -2.54 3.11 25.32
C ALA A 209 -3.81 3.93 25.05
N GLY A 210 -3.94 4.52 23.86
CA GLY A 210 -5.02 5.45 23.56
C GLY A 210 -4.88 6.77 24.32
N SER A 211 -3.67 7.32 24.45
CA SER A 211 -3.44 8.60 25.15
C SER A 211 -3.58 9.83 24.25
N ARG A 212 -3.59 9.65 22.92
CA ARG A 212 -3.85 10.69 21.92
C ARG A 212 -4.90 10.20 20.94
N ASP A 213 -5.87 11.05 20.62
CA ASP A 213 -6.78 10.79 19.51
C ASP A 213 -6.00 11.01 18.22
N TRP A 214 -5.91 9.97 17.39
CA TRP A 214 -5.29 9.97 16.07
C TRP A 214 -5.71 11.22 15.28
N GLU A 215 -4.78 12.18 15.17
CA GLU A 215 -4.87 13.47 14.46
C GLU A 215 -6.28 14.12 14.36
N GLY A 216 -6.91 14.41 15.50
CA GLY A 216 -7.94 15.46 15.56
C GLY A 216 -9.33 15.12 15.02
N SER A 217 -9.67 13.86 14.80
CA SER A 217 -11.06 13.40 14.61
C SER A 217 -11.23 11.98 15.15
N PRO A 218 -12.39 11.56 15.69
CA PRO A 218 -12.55 10.24 16.30
C PRO A 218 -12.65 9.14 15.23
N HIS A 219 -11.53 8.86 14.56
CA HIS A 219 -11.41 7.76 13.63
C HIS A 219 -11.32 6.45 14.41
N ARG A 220 -12.47 5.81 14.43
CA ARG A 220 -12.74 4.44 14.85
C ARG A 220 -11.90 3.45 14.03
N ILE A 221 -11.05 2.65 14.68
CA ILE A 221 -10.28 1.58 14.02
C ILE A 221 -11.26 0.53 13.47
N ARG A 222 -11.19 0.26 12.16
CA ARG A 222 -12.15 -0.61 11.44
C ARG A 222 -11.52 -1.75 10.68
N SER A 223 -10.22 -1.73 10.45
CA SER A 223 -9.48 -2.91 10.03
C SER A 223 -8.03 -2.81 10.47
N ILE A 224 -7.35 -3.95 10.58
CA ILE A 224 -5.97 -4.07 11.04
C ILE A 224 -5.26 -5.12 10.19
N ARG A 225 -4.12 -4.78 9.60
CA ARG A 225 -3.20 -5.77 9.05
C ARG A 225 -2.26 -6.26 10.14
N VAL A 226 -2.14 -7.57 10.30
CA VAL A 226 -1.28 -8.21 11.30
C VAL A 226 -0.31 -9.15 10.58
N PRO A 227 0.94 -8.72 10.37
CA PRO A 227 1.94 -9.54 9.72
C PRO A 227 2.25 -10.80 10.55
N GLN A 228 2.69 -11.86 9.88
CA GLN A 228 3.03 -13.12 10.54
C GLN A 228 4.07 -12.89 11.65
N GLY A 229 3.85 -13.49 12.81
CA GLY A 229 4.71 -13.35 13.98
C GLY A 229 4.36 -12.18 14.90
N TRP A 230 3.35 -11.36 14.54
CA TRP A 230 2.76 -10.40 15.46
C TRP A 230 1.53 -10.94 16.14
N PHE A 231 1.36 -10.51 17.38
CA PHE A 231 0.16 -10.74 18.16
C PHE A 231 -0.28 -9.43 18.79
N LEU A 232 -1.57 -9.13 18.67
CA LEU A 232 -2.17 -7.94 19.22
C LEU A 232 -3.23 -8.34 20.23
N VAL A 233 -3.37 -7.51 21.27
CA VAL A 233 -4.54 -7.55 22.14
C VAL A 233 -5.24 -6.21 22.02
N LEU A 234 -6.44 -6.25 21.47
CA LEU A 234 -7.32 -5.10 21.31
C LEU A 234 -8.14 -4.91 22.58
N TYR A 235 -8.36 -3.67 23.00
CA TYR A 235 -9.16 -3.32 24.17
C TYR A 235 -10.21 -2.27 23.81
N ASP A 236 -11.42 -2.41 24.36
CA ASP A 236 -12.54 -1.47 24.14
C ASP A 236 -12.44 -0.19 25.00
N LYS A 237 -11.53 -0.16 25.98
CA LYS A 237 -11.20 1.03 26.79
C LYS A 237 -9.73 1.43 26.61
N ARG A 238 -9.40 2.66 26.98
CA ARG A 238 -8.02 3.18 27.01
C ARG A 238 -7.21 2.44 28.09
N ASN A 239 -5.89 2.50 28.00
CA ASN A 239 -4.94 1.94 28.96
C ASN A 239 -5.08 0.42 29.21
N PHE A 240 -5.38 -0.35 28.16
CA PHE A 240 -5.43 -1.81 28.14
C PHE A 240 -6.46 -2.42 29.11
N ARG A 241 -7.65 -1.81 29.16
CA ARG A 241 -8.75 -2.19 30.05
C ARG A 241 -9.99 -2.61 29.29
N GLY A 242 -10.92 -3.21 30.03
CA GLY A 242 -12.23 -3.58 29.52
C GLY A 242 -12.21 -4.90 28.77
N LYS A 243 -13.16 -5.07 27.84
CA LYS A 243 -13.24 -6.27 27.00
C LYS A 243 -12.00 -6.32 26.12
N SER A 244 -11.42 -7.51 25.96
CA SER A 244 -10.25 -7.73 25.12
C SER A 244 -10.54 -8.67 23.95
N TYR A 245 -9.75 -8.55 22.88
CA TYR A 245 -9.79 -9.45 21.73
C TYR A 245 -8.36 -9.70 21.22
N ASN A 246 -8.03 -10.99 21.09
CA ASN A 246 -6.73 -11.44 20.64
C ASN A 246 -6.69 -11.55 19.13
N LEU A 247 -5.61 -11.04 18.52
CA LEU A 247 -5.49 -10.99 17.07
C LEU A 247 -4.08 -11.36 16.61
N ASN A 248 -4.00 -12.30 15.67
CA ASN A 248 -2.74 -12.82 15.11
C ASN A 248 -2.74 -12.90 13.57
N ALA A 249 -3.75 -12.31 12.94
CA ALA A 249 -3.93 -12.26 11.50
C ALA A 249 -4.70 -10.99 11.11
N ASP A 250 -4.76 -10.70 9.81
CA ASP A 250 -5.52 -9.57 9.28
C ASP A 250 -6.98 -9.60 9.74
N TRP A 251 -7.52 -8.43 10.05
CA TRP A 251 -8.80 -8.29 10.73
C TRP A 251 -9.62 -7.15 10.14
N THR A 252 -10.84 -7.46 9.71
CA THR A 252 -11.80 -6.49 9.18
C THR A 252 -13.22 -6.88 9.61
N PRO A 253 -13.71 -6.38 10.76
CA PRO A 253 -15.08 -6.64 11.21
C PRO A 253 -16.11 -6.08 10.22
N GLN A 254 -17.29 -6.71 10.19
CA GLN A 254 -18.42 -6.20 9.43
C GLN A 254 -19.09 -5.03 10.16
N PRO A 255 -19.74 -4.10 9.44
CA PRO A 255 -20.58 -3.09 10.07
C PRO A 255 -21.65 -3.75 10.96
N GLY A 256 -21.66 -3.38 12.24
CA GLY A 256 -22.56 -3.95 13.25
C GLY A 256 -21.86 -4.85 14.27
N ASP A 257 -20.66 -5.36 13.95
CA ASP A 257 -19.85 -6.11 14.91
C ASP A 257 -19.48 -5.25 16.11
N TYR A 258 -19.44 -5.86 17.30
CA TYR A 258 -19.11 -5.16 18.55
C TYR A 258 -17.77 -4.43 18.46
N TRP A 259 -16.80 -4.96 17.73
CA TRP A 259 -15.48 -4.34 17.67
C TRP A 259 -15.34 -3.28 16.58
N TYR A 260 -16.34 -3.14 15.70
CA TYR A 260 -16.35 -2.19 14.59
C TYR A 260 -16.24 -0.76 15.10
N GLY A 261 -15.02 -0.22 15.08
CA GLY A 261 -14.77 1.13 15.55
C GLY A 261 -14.83 1.33 17.07
N ARG A 262 -14.61 0.28 17.85
CA ARG A 262 -14.67 0.35 19.33
C ARG A 262 -13.33 0.14 20.02
N ILE A 263 -12.28 -0.14 19.27
CA ILE A 263 -10.93 -0.28 19.81
C ILE A 263 -10.43 1.07 20.35
N LYS A 264 -9.89 1.07 21.57
CA LYS A 264 -9.41 2.25 22.29
C LYS A 264 -7.98 2.12 22.81
N SER A 265 -7.47 0.90 22.97
CA SER A 265 -6.04 0.66 23.20
C SER A 265 -5.64 -0.71 22.66
N ILE A 266 -4.35 -0.89 22.36
CA ILE A 266 -3.81 -2.09 21.71
C ILE A 266 -2.46 -2.42 22.38
N LYS A 267 -2.30 -3.65 22.87
CA LYS A 267 -0.97 -4.18 23.18
C LYS A 267 -0.41 -4.93 21.98
N VAL A 268 0.89 -4.80 21.74
CA VAL A 268 1.57 -5.36 20.59
C VAL A 268 2.73 -6.24 21.03
N TYR A 269 2.77 -7.47 20.52
CA TYR A 269 3.77 -8.48 20.85
C TYR A 269 4.40 -9.05 19.58
N ARG A 270 5.71 -9.31 19.62
CA ARG A 270 6.34 -10.25 18.70
C ARG A 270 6.32 -11.64 19.33
N GLY A 271 5.74 -12.61 18.63
CA GLY A 271 5.49 -13.95 19.16
C GLY A 271 4.20 -14.04 20.00
N ASN A 272 4.14 -15.02 20.91
CA ASN A 272 2.95 -15.25 21.72
C ASN A 272 2.81 -14.19 22.84
N PRO A 273 1.58 -13.74 23.15
CA PRO A 273 1.36 -12.83 24.26
C PRO A 273 1.64 -13.55 25.60
N PRO A 274 2.04 -12.82 26.66
CA PRO A 274 1.98 -13.37 28.01
C PRO A 274 0.54 -13.77 28.34
N ILE A 275 0.37 -14.91 29.02
CA ILE A 275 -0.93 -15.42 29.46
C ILE A 275 -1.61 -14.30 30.26
N GLN A 276 -2.75 -13.80 29.76
CA GLN A 276 -3.50 -12.80 30.52
C GLN A 276 -4.08 -13.47 31.77
N PRO A 277 -3.90 -12.89 32.98
CA PRO A 277 -4.62 -13.36 34.14
C PRO A 277 -6.13 -13.24 33.86
N ARG A 278 -6.85 -14.33 34.12
CA ARG A 278 -8.31 -14.42 33.96
C ARG A 278 -9.01 -13.42 34.87
#